data_AF-A0A367KNN3-F1
#
_entry.id   AF-A0A367KNN3-F1
#
_cell.length_a   1.000
_cell.length_b   1.000
_cell.length_c   1.000
_cell.angle_alpha   90.00
_cell.angle_beta   90.00
_cell.angle_gamma   90.00
#
_symmetry.space_group_name_H-M   'P 1'
#
loop_
_entity.id
_entity.type
_entity.pdbx_description
1 polymer ?
#
loop_
_entity_poly.entity_id
_entity_poly.type
_entity_poly.pdbx_seq_one_letter_code
_entity_poly.pdbx_strand_id
1 'polypeptide(L)'
;MAVSADITPSSKDESESAETILKTMGPARQMLGIGFDCYWPGHVWDPVCYLSLARSPLTRIEDMVPFSPELYESKDDIEIIPFTVNPLVDIVERTPNALEHLTVDSPTHKSGILTMHQAKVLFSSVYPIYWPVYIAQFTVDQKEEDKPKTVVIAAHSDDPPIYQWDSSKKGAEQWINNGPWVNLDVTEPEWQMGFGAQPPLRYLVHRFLTEVVGQFQTTTIDWDDDRIQAYPNYQHQNREYLKQLFKVWAERNMLSRIEGLDENQRTVGLRRGSTAESKDKAKPLIQVQTVGDIRSGIESRVSQELARLEELEPVWYKEYIKKKKNEQ
;
A
#
# COMPACT_ATOMS: atom_id res chain seq x y z
N MET A 1 -3.93 -1.56 2.71
CA MET A 1 -3.91 -3.05 2.79
C MET A 1 -2.50 -3.50 3.11
N ALA A 2 -2.31 -4.57 3.90
CA ALA A 2 -1.03 -5.18 4.18
C ALA A 2 -1.03 -6.66 3.77
N VAL A 3 0.00 -7.07 3.05
CA VAL A 3 0.15 -8.39 2.45
C VAL A 3 1.51 -8.94 2.85
N SER A 4 1.55 -10.10 3.50
CA SER A 4 2.79 -10.82 3.77
C SER A 4 3.05 -11.88 2.72
N ALA A 5 4.30 -12.13 2.38
CA ALA A 5 4.71 -13.28 1.58
C ALA A 5 6.09 -13.76 2.01
N ASP A 6 6.35 -15.04 1.87
CA ASP A 6 7.66 -15.61 2.08
C ASP A 6 8.52 -15.33 0.84
N ILE A 7 9.76 -14.89 1.06
CA ILE A 7 10.76 -14.67 0.02
C ILE A 7 11.84 -15.72 0.16
N THR A 8 12.06 -16.46 -0.93
CA THR A 8 13.16 -17.43 -1.04
C THR A 8 14.17 -16.93 -2.07
N PRO A 9 15.45 -16.75 -1.68
CA PRO A 9 16.52 -16.43 -2.62
C PRO A 9 16.98 -17.67 -3.39
N SER A 10 17.27 -17.49 -4.66
CA SER A 10 17.85 -18.49 -5.56
C SER A 10 18.84 -17.84 -6.53
N SER A 11 19.55 -18.66 -7.31
CA SER A 11 20.48 -18.17 -8.35
C SER A 11 20.01 -18.58 -9.74
N LYS A 12 20.30 -17.72 -10.73
CA LYS A 12 20.22 -18.03 -12.17
C LYS A 12 21.29 -19.03 -12.59
N ASP A 13 22.38 -19.11 -11.83
CA ASP A 13 23.46 -20.05 -12.07
C ASP A 13 23.24 -21.30 -11.19
N GLU A 14 22.82 -22.40 -11.81
CA GLU A 14 22.60 -23.68 -11.13
C GLU A 14 23.87 -24.26 -10.48
N SER A 15 25.05 -23.73 -10.82
CA SER A 15 26.33 -24.15 -10.24
C SER A 15 26.69 -23.44 -8.93
N GLU A 16 25.98 -22.36 -8.56
CA GLU A 16 26.20 -21.68 -7.28
C GLU A 16 25.69 -22.51 -6.11
N SER A 17 26.53 -22.70 -5.09
CA SER A 17 26.15 -23.47 -3.90
C SER A 17 25.12 -22.72 -3.05
N ALA A 18 24.22 -23.45 -2.40
CA ALA A 18 23.24 -22.89 -1.47
C ALA A 18 23.89 -22.07 -0.34
N GLU A 19 25.06 -22.49 0.15
CA GLU A 19 25.84 -21.72 1.15
C GLU A 19 26.28 -20.35 0.62
N THR A 20 26.65 -20.26 -0.66
CA THR A 20 27.05 -19.00 -1.27
C THR A 20 25.86 -18.05 -1.38
N ILE A 21 24.71 -18.55 -1.84
CA ILE A 21 23.45 -17.81 -1.94
C ILE A 21 22.99 -17.33 -0.55
N LEU A 22 23.05 -18.19 0.47
CA LEU A 22 22.71 -17.83 1.85
C LEU A 22 23.63 -16.75 2.40
N LYS A 23 24.94 -16.82 2.10
CA LYS A 23 25.92 -15.84 2.55
C LYS A 23 25.77 -14.49 1.86
N THR A 24 25.34 -14.47 0.60
CA THR A 24 25.20 -13.23 -0.19
C THR A 24 23.82 -12.59 -0.10
N MET A 25 22.75 -13.39 -0.12
CA MET A 25 21.35 -12.93 -0.19
C MET A 25 20.55 -13.15 1.10
N GLY A 26 21.12 -13.87 2.07
CA GLY A 26 20.48 -14.24 3.33
C GLY A 26 19.58 -15.46 3.20
N PRO A 27 19.00 -15.94 4.32
CA PRO A 27 18.03 -17.02 4.32
C PRO A 27 16.66 -16.58 3.78
N ALA A 28 15.77 -17.56 3.61
CA ALA A 28 14.36 -17.31 3.36
C ALA A 28 13.75 -16.50 4.52
N ARG A 29 12.92 -15.52 4.19
CA ARG A 29 12.40 -14.51 5.13
C ARG A 29 11.03 -14.02 4.71
N GLN A 30 10.32 -13.32 5.58
CA GLN A 30 8.97 -12.85 5.29
C GLN A 30 8.95 -11.37 4.89
N MET A 31 8.60 -11.06 3.65
CA MET A 31 8.35 -9.69 3.22
C MET A 31 6.93 -9.26 3.58
N LEU A 32 6.78 -8.00 3.96
CA LEU A 32 5.51 -7.30 4.06
C LEU A 32 5.43 -6.22 2.97
N GLY A 33 4.41 -6.31 2.12
CA GLY A 33 3.99 -5.26 1.21
C GLY A 33 2.78 -4.50 1.77
N ILE A 34 2.83 -3.17 1.77
CA ILE A 34 1.72 -2.33 2.21
C ILE A 34 1.30 -1.41 1.08
N GLY A 35 0.00 -1.47 0.76
CA GLY A 35 -0.68 -0.44 -0.01
C GLY A 35 -0.98 0.77 0.86
N PHE A 36 -0.24 1.87 0.65
CA PHE A 36 -0.51 3.17 1.25
C PHE A 36 -1.40 3.98 0.32
N ASP A 37 -2.45 4.61 0.88
CA ASP A 37 -3.32 5.54 0.14
C ASP A 37 -3.77 4.98 -1.22
N CYS A 38 -4.16 3.71 -1.23
CA CYS A 38 -4.68 3.09 -2.45
C CYS A 38 -6.12 3.55 -2.65
N TYR A 39 -6.40 4.15 -3.80
CA TYR A 39 -7.73 4.64 -4.15
C TYR A 39 -8.30 3.73 -5.24
N TRP A 40 -9.58 3.39 -5.13
CA TRP A 40 -10.21 2.42 -6.03
C TRP A 40 -11.29 3.09 -6.88
N PRO A 41 -11.02 3.35 -8.18
CA PRO A 41 -12.07 3.72 -9.13
C PRO A 41 -12.82 2.47 -9.61
N GLY A 42 -14.12 2.58 -9.86
CA GLY A 42 -14.95 1.38 -10.05
C GLY A 42 -16.23 1.56 -10.86
N HIS A 43 -16.16 2.09 -12.09
CA HIS A 43 -17.09 1.73 -13.19
C HIS A 43 -16.55 2.20 -14.56
N VAL A 44 -17.02 1.55 -15.65
CA VAL A 44 -16.54 1.74 -17.04
C VAL A 44 -17.34 2.81 -17.82
N TRP A 45 -18.48 3.27 -17.28
CA TRP A 45 -19.48 4.00 -18.06
C TRP A 45 -19.74 5.47 -17.65
N ASP A 46 -19.08 5.99 -16.59
CA ASP A 46 -19.35 7.35 -16.11
C ASP A 46 -18.05 8.13 -15.82
N PRO A 47 -17.89 9.38 -16.32
CA PRO A 47 -16.81 10.29 -15.95
C PRO A 47 -16.55 10.43 -14.44
N VAL A 48 -17.57 10.25 -13.59
CA VAL A 48 -17.47 10.37 -12.12
C VAL A 48 -16.69 9.22 -11.49
N CYS A 49 -16.75 8.04 -12.11
CA CYS A 49 -16.15 6.81 -11.56
C CYS A 49 -14.61 6.80 -11.54
N TYR A 50 -13.99 7.84 -12.11
CA TYR A 50 -12.54 8.01 -12.23
C TYR A 50 -11.98 9.17 -11.39
N LEU A 51 -12.80 9.77 -10.53
CA LEU A 51 -12.38 10.76 -9.54
C LEU A 51 -11.68 10.08 -8.37
N SER A 52 -10.68 9.27 -8.68
CA SER A 52 -9.80 8.74 -7.68
C SER A 52 -8.90 9.87 -7.19
N LEU A 53 -9.05 10.18 -5.92
CA LEU A 53 -8.31 11.17 -5.19
C LEU A 53 -6.81 10.84 -5.25
N ALA A 54 -6.04 11.41 -6.16
CA ALA A 54 -4.66 11.71 -5.76
C ALA A 54 -4.79 12.57 -4.49
N ARG A 55 -4.05 12.28 -3.42
CA ARG A 55 -4.03 13.09 -2.18
C ARG A 55 -3.95 14.55 -2.57
N SER A 56 -5.09 15.21 -2.71
CA SER A 56 -5.10 16.62 -2.99
C SER A 56 -4.70 17.22 -1.66
N PRO A 57 -3.65 18.06 -1.60
CA PRO A 57 -3.36 18.85 -0.41
C PRO A 57 -4.57 19.67 0.08
N LEU A 58 -5.60 19.78 -0.77
CA LEU A 58 -6.84 20.50 -0.53
C LEU A 58 -7.91 19.68 0.21
N THR A 59 -7.79 18.36 0.29
CA THR A 59 -8.75 17.54 1.04
C THR A 59 -8.41 17.53 2.51
N ARG A 60 -9.02 18.44 3.25
CA ARG A 60 -8.90 18.52 4.70
C ARG A 60 -9.79 17.46 5.35
N ILE A 61 -9.25 16.78 6.36
CA ILE A 61 -10.00 15.75 7.11
C ILE A 61 -11.21 16.40 7.79
N GLU A 62 -11.06 17.67 8.17
CA GLU A 62 -12.07 18.51 8.79
C GLU A 62 -13.32 18.70 7.90
N ASP A 63 -13.15 18.61 6.58
CA ASP A 63 -14.23 18.79 5.61
C ASP A 63 -14.90 17.46 5.24
N MET A 64 -14.37 16.33 5.72
CA MET A 64 -14.94 15.00 5.46
C MET A 64 -15.98 14.64 6.53
N VAL A 65 -17.18 14.27 6.07
CA VAL A 65 -18.25 13.77 6.93
C VAL A 65 -18.42 12.26 6.78
N PRO A 66 -18.64 11.52 7.89
CA PRO A 66 -18.96 10.10 7.83
C PRO A 66 -20.34 9.89 7.18
N PHE A 67 -20.51 8.73 6.54
CA PHE A 67 -21.80 8.34 5.97
C PHE A 67 -22.85 8.18 7.08
N SER A 68 -24.00 8.81 6.92
CA SER A 68 -25.20 8.56 7.72
C SER A 68 -26.40 8.40 6.79
N PRO A 69 -27.36 7.51 7.11
CA PRO A 69 -28.60 7.36 6.35
C PRO A 69 -29.35 8.69 6.11
N GLU A 70 -29.26 9.58 7.09
CA GLU A 70 -29.88 10.91 7.11
C GLU A 70 -29.41 11.83 5.96
N LEU A 71 -28.20 11.62 5.41
CA LEU A 71 -27.62 12.47 4.35
C LEU A 71 -28.37 12.40 3.01
N TYR A 72 -29.14 11.33 2.77
CA TYR A 72 -29.85 11.10 1.50
C TYR A 72 -31.36 10.93 1.61
N GLU A 73 -31.90 10.92 2.84
CA GLU A 73 -33.34 10.75 3.05
C GLU A 73 -34.17 12.00 2.69
N SER A 74 -33.55 13.19 2.58
CA SER A 74 -34.29 14.46 2.40
C SER A 74 -33.88 15.30 1.19
N LYS A 75 -33.02 14.83 0.27
CA LYS A 75 -32.42 15.67 -0.78
C LYS A 75 -32.62 15.08 -2.18
N ASP A 76 -33.65 15.56 -2.86
CA ASP A 76 -34.04 15.23 -4.24
C ASP A 76 -32.93 15.48 -5.29
N ASP A 77 -31.92 16.28 -4.93
CA ASP A 77 -30.84 16.73 -5.83
C ASP A 77 -29.55 15.92 -5.66
N ILE A 78 -29.50 14.96 -4.73
CA ILE A 78 -28.33 14.13 -4.44
C ILE A 78 -28.54 12.74 -5.03
N GLU A 79 -27.85 12.45 -6.13
CA GLU A 79 -27.74 11.09 -6.64
C GLU A 79 -26.57 10.38 -5.93
N ILE A 80 -26.90 9.51 -4.97
CA ILE A 80 -25.91 8.58 -4.43
C ILE A 80 -25.69 7.49 -5.45
N ILE A 81 -24.53 7.54 -6.10
CA ILE A 81 -24.01 6.40 -6.85
C ILE A 81 -23.38 5.48 -5.80
N PRO A 82 -24.00 4.31 -5.48
CA PRO A 82 -23.33 3.34 -4.63
C PRO A 82 -22.00 2.99 -5.28
N PHE A 83 -20.95 2.72 -4.50
CA PHE A 83 -19.80 2.03 -5.07
C PHE A 83 -20.36 0.78 -5.78
N THR A 84 -20.19 0.69 -7.10
CA THR A 84 -20.80 -0.37 -7.91
C THR A 84 -19.98 -1.67 -7.89
N VAL A 85 -18.89 -1.66 -7.13
CA VAL A 85 -17.89 -2.73 -7.06
C VAL A 85 -17.41 -2.85 -5.63
N ASN A 86 -17.42 -4.07 -5.07
CA ASN A 86 -16.81 -4.36 -3.78
C ASN A 86 -15.28 -4.48 -3.91
N PRO A 87 -14.48 -3.47 -3.47
CA PRO A 87 -13.03 -3.51 -3.61
C PRO A 87 -12.39 -4.64 -2.78
N LEU A 88 -13.05 -5.13 -1.73
CA LEU A 88 -12.49 -6.19 -0.90
C LEU A 88 -12.52 -7.53 -1.65
N VAL A 89 -13.63 -7.88 -2.30
CA VAL A 89 -13.70 -9.10 -3.11
C VAL A 89 -12.70 -9.03 -4.27
N ASP A 90 -12.69 -7.91 -4.98
CA ASP A 90 -11.86 -7.75 -6.17
C ASP A 90 -10.36 -7.69 -5.86
N ILE A 91 -9.92 -7.15 -4.72
CA ILE A 91 -8.50 -7.00 -4.42
C ILE A 91 -8.03 -8.06 -3.45
N VAL A 92 -8.70 -8.20 -2.29
CA VAL A 92 -8.19 -8.99 -1.16
C VAL A 92 -8.13 -10.46 -1.52
N GLU A 93 -9.11 -10.99 -2.25
CA GLU A 93 -9.14 -12.41 -2.62
C GLU A 93 -8.13 -12.77 -3.71
N ARG A 94 -7.88 -11.86 -4.66
CA ARG A 94 -6.97 -12.10 -5.79
C ARG A 94 -5.51 -11.77 -5.49
N THR A 95 -5.27 -10.86 -4.56
CA THR A 95 -3.92 -10.40 -4.21
C THR A 95 -2.96 -11.56 -3.88
N PRO A 96 -3.33 -12.55 -3.02
CA PRO A 96 -2.49 -13.72 -2.79
C PRO A 96 -2.09 -14.46 -4.07
N ASN A 97 -3.07 -14.73 -4.94
CA ASN A 97 -2.86 -15.52 -6.16
C ASN A 97 -1.97 -14.79 -7.18
N ALA A 98 -2.11 -13.47 -7.31
CA ALA A 98 -1.30 -12.68 -8.24
C ALA A 98 0.16 -12.53 -7.79
N LEU A 99 0.42 -12.60 -6.49
CA LEU A 99 1.76 -12.48 -5.92
C LEU A 99 2.47 -13.84 -5.79
N GLU A 100 1.73 -14.95 -5.86
CA GLU A 100 2.32 -16.27 -5.78
C GLU A 100 3.29 -16.53 -6.93
N HIS A 101 4.45 -17.09 -6.62
CA HIS A 101 5.54 -17.38 -7.56
C HIS A 101 6.09 -16.15 -8.32
N LEU A 102 5.82 -14.93 -7.84
CA LEU A 102 6.44 -13.74 -8.41
C LEU A 102 7.95 -13.78 -8.19
N THR A 103 8.70 -13.75 -9.28
CA THR A 103 10.16 -13.70 -9.29
C THR A 103 10.66 -12.29 -9.63
N VAL A 104 11.72 -11.89 -8.94
CA VAL A 104 12.36 -10.58 -9.12
C VAL A 104 13.87 -10.77 -9.11
N ASP A 105 14.55 -10.18 -10.10
CA ASP A 105 16.00 -10.13 -10.13
C ASP A 105 16.56 -9.25 -9.01
N SER A 106 17.56 -9.76 -8.30
CA SER A 106 18.26 -8.98 -7.27
C SER A 106 19.13 -7.90 -7.96
N PRO A 107 18.90 -6.60 -7.68
CA PRO A 107 19.74 -5.54 -8.24
C PRO A 107 21.15 -5.51 -7.62
N THR A 108 21.33 -6.12 -6.46
CA THR A 108 22.61 -6.18 -5.73
C THR A 108 23.40 -7.47 -6.02
N HIS A 109 22.74 -8.56 -6.41
CA HIS A 109 23.36 -9.83 -6.76
C HIS A 109 23.15 -10.17 -8.24
N LYS A 110 24.21 -10.11 -9.06
CA LYS A 110 24.13 -10.25 -10.54
C LYS A 110 23.39 -11.52 -11.03
N SER A 111 23.48 -12.62 -10.29
CA SER A 111 22.82 -13.91 -10.57
C SER A 111 21.63 -14.18 -9.65
N GLY A 112 21.29 -13.29 -8.71
CA GLY A 112 20.30 -13.55 -7.67
C GLY A 112 18.86 -13.37 -8.14
N ILE A 113 17.97 -14.27 -7.73
CA ILE A 113 16.53 -14.19 -7.90
C ILE A 113 15.87 -14.26 -6.51
N LEU A 114 14.84 -13.45 -6.30
CA LEU A 114 13.97 -13.51 -5.13
C LEU A 114 12.59 -13.98 -5.59
N THR A 115 12.08 -15.06 -5.00
CA THR A 115 10.77 -15.64 -5.34
C THR A 115 9.79 -15.51 -4.18
N MET A 116 8.58 -15.02 -4.45
CA MET A 116 7.49 -14.93 -3.48
C MET A 116 6.69 -16.24 -3.41
N HIS A 117 6.36 -16.63 -2.19
CA HIS A 117 5.51 -17.79 -1.87
C HIS A 117 4.58 -17.50 -0.70
N GLN A 118 3.49 -18.27 -0.61
CA GLN A 118 2.54 -18.21 0.50
C GLN A 118 2.00 -16.80 0.78
N ALA A 119 1.68 -16.04 -0.26
CA ALA A 119 1.17 -14.69 -0.09
C ALA A 119 -0.17 -14.69 0.70
N LYS A 120 -0.30 -13.80 1.68
CA LYS A 120 -1.47 -13.71 2.58
C LYS A 120 -1.79 -12.25 2.88
N VAL A 121 -3.07 -11.89 2.81
CA VAL A 121 -3.54 -10.57 3.26
C VAL A 121 -3.67 -10.60 4.78
N LEU A 122 -2.85 -9.80 5.46
CA LEU A 122 -2.90 -9.66 6.91
C LEU A 122 -3.97 -8.65 7.31
N PHE A 123 -3.97 -7.47 6.69
CA PHE A 123 -4.88 -6.39 7.07
C PHE A 123 -5.47 -5.73 5.82
N SER A 124 -6.79 -5.60 5.80
CA SER A 124 -7.51 -4.90 4.73
C SER A 124 -8.66 -4.11 5.33
N SER A 125 -8.72 -2.83 5.00
CA SER A 125 -9.83 -1.95 5.27
C SER A 125 -10.03 -1.06 4.05
N VAL A 126 -11.28 -0.68 3.79
CA VAL A 126 -11.61 0.28 2.73
C VAL A 126 -12.44 1.39 3.33
N TYR A 127 -12.26 2.60 2.79
CA TYR A 127 -12.94 3.77 3.28
C TYR A 127 -13.73 4.40 2.14
N PRO A 128 -15.07 4.50 2.24
CA PRO A 128 -15.83 5.31 1.33
C PRO A 128 -15.48 6.78 1.58
N ILE A 129 -15.24 7.53 0.50
CA ILE A 129 -14.97 8.97 0.54
C ILE A 129 -16.00 9.65 -0.36
N TYR A 130 -16.70 10.64 0.19
CA TYR A 130 -17.61 11.49 -0.57
C TYR A 130 -16.86 12.72 -1.05
N TRP A 131 -16.90 12.95 -2.36
CA TRP A 131 -16.24 14.07 -3.01
C TRP A 131 -17.25 14.83 -3.85
N PRO A 132 -17.73 16.00 -3.38
CA PRO A 132 -18.70 16.77 -4.16
C PRO A 132 -18.01 17.31 -5.41
N VAL A 133 -18.65 17.15 -6.56
CA VAL A 133 -18.15 17.66 -7.85
C VAL A 133 -19.23 18.34 -8.65
N TYR A 134 -18.79 19.32 -9.43
CA TYR A 134 -19.54 19.82 -10.58
C TYR A 134 -19.01 19.15 -11.84
N ILE A 135 -19.92 18.67 -12.69
CA ILE A 135 -19.58 18.07 -13.98
C ILE A 135 -20.22 18.95 -15.03
N ALA A 136 -19.40 19.44 -15.96
CA ALA A 136 -19.85 20.23 -17.09
C ALA A 136 -19.39 19.56 -18.38
N GLN A 137 -20.30 19.47 -19.35
CA GLN A 137 -19.97 19.04 -20.70
C GLN A 137 -20.18 20.21 -21.65
N PHE A 138 -19.18 20.51 -22.48
CA PHE A 138 -19.26 21.57 -23.47
C PHE A 138 -18.73 21.09 -24.82
N THR A 139 -19.33 21.59 -25.88
CA THR A 139 -18.86 21.45 -27.25
C THR A 139 -18.00 22.65 -27.59
N VAL A 140 -16.77 22.41 -28.04
CA VAL A 140 -15.89 23.50 -28.51
C VAL A 140 -16.06 23.60 -30.02
N ASP A 141 -16.60 24.73 -30.49
CA ASP A 141 -16.73 25.03 -31.92
C ASP A 141 -15.34 25.30 -32.54
N GLN A 142 -14.53 24.25 -32.70
CA GLN A 142 -13.30 24.27 -33.48
C GLN A 142 -13.44 23.29 -34.63
N LYS A 143 -13.11 23.76 -35.83
CA LYS A 143 -13.43 23.17 -37.16
C LYS A 143 -12.94 21.73 -37.42
N GLU A 144 -12.30 21.07 -36.46
CA GLU A 144 -11.90 19.67 -36.55
C GLU A 144 -12.22 18.96 -35.22
N GLU A 145 -13.28 18.15 -35.26
CA GLU A 145 -13.84 17.28 -34.20
C GLU A 145 -14.75 17.94 -33.15
N ASP A 146 -16.06 17.90 -33.40
CA ASP A 146 -17.19 18.16 -32.48
C ASP A 146 -17.28 17.12 -31.33
N LYS A 147 -16.16 16.82 -30.65
CA LYS A 147 -16.18 15.89 -29.51
C LYS A 147 -16.54 16.66 -28.24
N PRO A 148 -17.60 16.25 -27.52
CA PRO A 148 -17.95 16.89 -26.26
C PRO A 148 -16.80 16.73 -25.26
N LYS A 149 -16.38 17.83 -24.65
CA LYS A 149 -15.38 17.83 -23.59
C LYS A 149 -16.10 17.84 -22.26
N THR A 150 -15.81 16.84 -21.44
CA THR A 150 -16.30 16.76 -20.06
C THR A 150 -15.22 17.27 -19.12
N VAL A 151 -15.58 18.24 -18.29
CA VAL A 151 -14.74 18.78 -17.22
C VAL A 151 -15.43 18.51 -15.90
N VAL A 152 -14.65 18.01 -14.96
CA VAL A 152 -15.03 17.87 -13.56
C VAL A 152 -14.33 18.96 -12.77
N ILE A 153 -15.03 19.51 -11.78
CA ILE A 153 -14.50 20.54 -10.89
C ILE A 153 -14.82 20.08 -9.48
N ALA A 154 -13.83 20.04 -8.62
CA ALA A 154 -14.08 19.73 -7.21
C ALA A 154 -14.90 20.84 -6.56
N ALA A 155 -15.97 20.51 -5.85
CA ALA A 155 -16.90 21.50 -5.28
C ALA A 155 -16.59 21.88 -3.83
N HIS A 156 -15.47 21.43 -3.27
CA HIS A 156 -15.10 21.61 -1.85
C HIS A 156 -14.06 22.72 -1.61
N SER A 157 -13.60 23.43 -2.64
CA SER A 157 -12.54 24.44 -2.54
C SER A 157 -12.87 25.68 -3.38
N ASP A 158 -12.51 26.87 -2.88
CA ASP A 158 -12.61 28.14 -3.60
C ASP A 158 -11.61 28.24 -4.77
N ASP A 159 -10.55 27.44 -4.74
CA ASP A 159 -9.60 27.23 -5.85
C ASP A 159 -9.57 25.74 -6.19
N PRO A 160 -10.56 25.23 -6.94
CA PRO A 160 -10.72 23.81 -7.14
C PRO A 160 -9.81 23.31 -8.27
N PRO A 161 -9.20 22.12 -8.12
CA PRO A 161 -8.54 21.48 -9.24
C PRO A 161 -9.56 21.19 -10.35
N ILE A 162 -9.19 21.57 -11.57
CA ILE A 162 -10.00 21.36 -12.78
C ILE A 162 -9.46 20.13 -13.51
N TYR A 163 -10.40 19.28 -13.88
CA TYR A 163 -10.18 17.90 -14.22
C TYR A 163 -10.82 17.62 -15.58
N GLN A 164 -10.04 17.46 -16.65
CA GLN A 164 -10.59 17.17 -17.99
C GLN A 164 -10.57 15.67 -18.30
N TRP A 165 -11.71 15.15 -18.74
CA TRP A 165 -11.84 13.78 -19.24
C TRP A 165 -11.31 13.66 -20.68
N ASP A 166 -10.58 12.58 -20.97
CA ASP A 166 -10.01 12.26 -22.28
C ASP A 166 -10.36 10.82 -22.67
N SER A 167 -11.26 10.69 -23.64
CA SER A 167 -11.76 9.40 -24.13
C SER A 167 -10.69 8.55 -24.84
N SER A 168 -9.56 9.14 -25.24
CA SER A 168 -8.48 8.42 -25.92
C SER A 168 -7.61 7.60 -24.96
N LYS A 169 -7.62 7.95 -23.66
CA LYS A 169 -6.86 7.26 -22.61
C LYS A 169 -7.69 6.12 -22.01
N LYS A 170 -7.03 5.01 -21.66
CA LYS A 170 -7.68 3.81 -21.09
C LYS A 170 -6.93 3.29 -19.87
N GLY A 171 -7.62 2.51 -19.02
CA GLY A 171 -7.00 1.80 -17.91
C GLY A 171 -6.37 2.72 -16.86
N ALA A 172 -5.18 2.37 -16.36
CA ALA A 172 -4.45 3.16 -15.37
C ALA A 172 -3.95 4.53 -15.88
N GLU A 173 -4.17 4.87 -17.16
CA GLU A 173 -3.78 6.13 -17.78
C GLU A 173 -4.98 7.04 -18.09
N GLN A 174 -6.23 6.58 -17.95
CA GLN A 174 -7.48 7.35 -18.11
C GLN A 174 -7.69 8.43 -17.04
N TRP A 175 -6.63 8.80 -16.34
CA TRP A 175 -6.71 9.59 -15.14
C TRP A 175 -6.87 11.03 -15.55
N ILE A 176 -7.88 11.62 -14.93
CA ILE A 176 -8.04 13.04 -14.90
C ILE A 176 -6.88 13.62 -14.05
N ASN A 177 -5.74 13.77 -14.71
CA ASN A 177 -4.41 14.21 -14.28
C ASN A 177 -3.93 13.91 -12.85
N ASN A 178 -2.94 12.99 -12.82
CA ASN A 178 -1.76 12.91 -11.94
C ASN A 178 -1.78 11.91 -10.77
N GLY A 179 -1.41 10.66 -11.05
CA GLY A 179 -0.72 9.81 -10.07
C GLY A 179 -1.00 8.31 -10.18
N PRO A 180 -0.07 7.44 -9.70
CA PRO A 180 -0.39 6.04 -9.47
C PRO A 180 -1.36 5.93 -8.28
N TRP A 181 -2.42 5.16 -8.45
CA TRP A 181 -3.46 4.95 -7.44
C TRP A 181 -3.27 3.71 -6.59
N VAL A 182 -2.27 2.92 -6.97
CA VAL A 182 -1.64 1.94 -6.11
C VAL A 182 -0.28 2.50 -5.76
N ASN A 183 -0.06 2.74 -4.47
CA ASN A 183 1.27 2.98 -3.93
C ASN A 183 1.62 1.82 -3.01
N LEU A 184 2.64 1.06 -3.39
CA LEU A 184 3.12 -0.08 -2.62
C LEU A 184 4.46 0.27 -2.01
N ASP A 185 4.61 -0.03 -0.74
CA ASP A 185 5.91 -0.09 -0.07
C ASP A 185 6.17 -1.51 0.39
N VAL A 186 7.43 -1.91 0.44
CA VAL A 186 7.83 -3.28 0.78
C VAL A 186 8.98 -3.25 1.78
N THR A 187 8.97 -4.15 2.74
CA THR A 187 10.06 -4.24 3.74
C THR A 187 11.35 -4.82 3.18
N GLU A 188 11.37 -5.27 1.92
CA GLU A 188 12.51 -5.85 1.24
C GLU A 188 13.39 -4.74 0.62
N PRO A 189 14.55 -4.39 1.22
CA PRO A 189 15.33 -3.22 0.81
C PRO A 189 15.84 -3.30 -0.63
N GLU A 190 16.15 -4.51 -1.12
CA GLU A 190 16.58 -4.74 -2.50
C GLU A 190 15.50 -4.32 -3.52
N TRP A 191 14.23 -4.34 -3.12
CA TRP A 191 13.14 -3.94 -3.99
C TRP A 191 12.87 -2.43 -3.92
N GLN A 192 13.27 -1.78 -2.81
CA GLN A 192 13.26 -0.33 -2.64
C GLN A 192 14.48 0.34 -3.31
N MET A 193 15.61 -0.35 -3.40
CA MET A 193 16.85 0.16 -3.99
C MET A 193 16.85 -0.04 -5.51
N GLY A 194 16.52 1.01 -6.27
CA GLY A 194 16.61 1.00 -7.72
C GLY A 194 17.29 2.23 -8.29
N PHE A 195 18.44 2.05 -8.94
CA PHE A 195 19.03 3.03 -9.84
C PHE A 195 18.81 2.56 -11.29
N GLY A 196 18.03 3.29 -12.09
CA GLY A 196 17.77 2.94 -13.50
C GLY A 196 16.28 2.93 -13.89
N ALA A 197 15.98 2.46 -15.11
CA ALA A 197 14.69 2.68 -15.78
C ALA A 197 13.50 1.81 -15.31
N GLN A 198 13.70 0.71 -14.60
CA GLN A 198 12.64 -0.20 -14.14
C GLN A 198 13.03 -0.87 -12.80
N PRO A 199 12.77 -0.26 -11.63
CA PRO A 199 13.05 -0.91 -10.34
C PRO A 199 12.11 -2.10 -10.09
N PRO A 200 12.55 -3.14 -9.36
CA PRO A 200 11.73 -4.28 -8.91
C PRO A 200 10.30 -3.93 -8.45
N LEU A 201 10.18 -2.89 -7.63
CA LEU A 201 8.90 -2.42 -7.12
C LEU A 201 7.96 -1.93 -8.24
N ARG A 202 8.48 -1.33 -9.30
CA ARG A 202 7.68 -0.88 -10.45
C ARG A 202 7.12 -2.05 -11.24
N TYR A 203 7.88 -3.13 -11.39
CA TYR A 203 7.40 -4.37 -12.02
C TYR A 203 6.30 -5.03 -11.18
N LEU A 204 6.52 -5.13 -9.86
CA LEU A 204 5.51 -5.65 -8.94
C LEU A 204 4.23 -4.82 -8.97
N VAL A 205 4.33 -3.49 -8.93
CA VAL A 205 3.19 -2.59 -9.06
C VAL A 205 2.49 -2.81 -10.40
N HIS A 206 3.22 -2.86 -11.52
CA HIS A 206 2.62 -3.08 -12.83
C HIS A 206 1.88 -4.41 -12.94
N ARG A 207 2.48 -5.50 -12.45
CA ARG A 207 1.84 -6.82 -12.43
C ARG A 207 0.61 -6.82 -11.53
N PHE A 208 0.70 -6.25 -10.33
CA PHE A 208 -0.43 -6.09 -9.42
C PHE A 208 -1.58 -5.32 -10.08
N LEU A 209 -1.29 -4.20 -10.74
CA LEU A 209 -2.28 -3.42 -11.49
C LEU A 209 -2.97 -4.25 -12.59
N THR A 210 -2.21 -5.09 -13.29
CA THR A 210 -2.70 -5.84 -14.45
C THR A 210 -3.51 -7.07 -14.05
N GLU A 211 -3.00 -7.85 -13.09
CA GLU A 211 -3.57 -9.14 -12.70
C GLU A 211 -4.62 -9.02 -11.58
N VAL A 212 -4.45 -8.08 -10.65
CA VAL A 212 -5.38 -7.91 -9.52
C VAL A 212 -6.46 -6.90 -9.84
N VAL A 213 -6.14 -5.84 -10.58
CA VAL A 213 -7.07 -4.71 -10.74
C VAL A 213 -7.64 -4.56 -12.14
N GLY A 214 -6.95 -5.02 -13.19
CA GLY A 214 -7.46 -4.96 -14.56
C GLY A 214 -8.76 -5.74 -14.83
N GLN A 215 -9.28 -6.46 -13.85
CA GLN A 215 -10.46 -7.32 -13.94
C GLN A 215 -11.50 -6.90 -12.88
N PHE A 216 -12.39 -5.95 -13.16
CA PHE A 216 -13.42 -5.56 -12.19
C PHE A 216 -14.62 -6.49 -12.27
N GLN A 217 -15.17 -6.91 -11.12
CA GLN A 217 -16.47 -7.59 -11.08
C GLN A 217 -17.52 -6.63 -10.53
N THR A 218 -18.64 -6.48 -11.25
CA THR A 218 -19.80 -5.75 -10.73
C THR A 218 -20.53 -6.64 -9.72
N THR A 219 -20.06 -6.60 -8.48
CA THR A 219 -20.67 -7.30 -7.34
C THR A 219 -21.34 -6.30 -6.41
N THR A 220 -22.42 -6.75 -5.75
CA THR A 220 -23.10 -5.98 -4.72
C THR A 220 -22.18 -5.78 -3.52
N ILE A 221 -22.16 -4.56 -2.98
CA ILE A 221 -21.38 -4.25 -1.79
C ILE A 221 -22.15 -4.67 -0.55
N ASP A 222 -21.45 -5.41 0.31
CA ASP A 222 -21.89 -5.67 1.67
C ASP A 222 -21.45 -4.50 2.56
N TRP A 223 -22.32 -3.50 2.69
CA TRP A 223 -22.06 -2.31 3.51
C TRP A 223 -21.93 -2.61 5.00
N ASP A 224 -22.37 -3.79 5.44
CA ASP A 224 -22.29 -4.27 6.83
C ASP A 224 -20.96 -4.99 7.12
N ASP A 225 -20.08 -5.16 6.14
CA ASP A 225 -18.74 -5.74 6.34
C ASP A 225 -17.90 -4.83 7.27
N ASP A 226 -17.45 -5.40 8.40
CA ASP A 226 -16.64 -4.71 9.43
C ASP A 226 -15.37 -4.02 8.87
N ARG A 227 -14.90 -4.43 7.69
CA ARG A 227 -13.73 -3.87 6.99
C ARG A 227 -14.05 -2.61 6.18
N ILE A 228 -15.33 -2.33 5.91
CA ILE A 228 -15.79 -1.08 5.28
C ILE A 228 -16.04 -0.05 6.37
N GLN A 229 -15.25 1.03 6.36
CA GLN A 229 -15.14 1.91 7.52
C GLN A 229 -15.23 3.37 7.15
N ALA A 230 -15.91 4.17 7.96
CA ALA A 230 -15.92 5.62 7.76
C ALA A 230 -14.50 6.20 7.84
N TYR A 231 -14.05 6.84 6.75
CA TYR A 231 -12.69 7.39 6.65
C TYR A 231 -12.29 8.27 7.85
N PRO A 232 -13.09 9.28 8.27
CA PRO A 232 -12.66 10.21 9.32
C PRO A 232 -12.43 9.54 10.68
N ASN A 233 -13.13 8.44 10.93
CA ASN A 233 -13.12 7.78 12.24
C ASN A 233 -11.95 6.81 12.40
N TYR A 234 -11.57 6.11 11.32
CA TYR A 234 -10.67 4.96 11.41
C TYR A 234 -9.33 5.17 10.72
N GLN A 235 -9.20 6.15 9.80
CA GLN A 235 -7.97 6.31 9.01
C GLN A 235 -6.73 6.50 9.88
N HIS A 236 -6.79 7.35 10.91
CA HIS A 236 -5.62 7.63 11.75
C HIS A 236 -5.16 6.38 12.52
N GLN A 237 -6.08 5.69 13.20
CA GLN A 237 -5.78 4.48 13.95
C GLN A 237 -5.20 3.38 13.05
N ASN A 238 -5.87 3.09 11.94
CA ASN A 238 -5.44 2.06 10.99
C ASN A 238 -4.09 2.41 10.35
N ARG A 239 -3.84 3.70 10.06
CA ARG A 239 -2.55 4.17 9.53
C ARG A 239 -1.41 3.99 10.54
N GLU A 240 -1.63 4.35 11.80
CA GLU A 240 -0.61 4.17 12.84
C GLU A 240 -0.33 2.69 13.10
N TYR A 241 -1.37 1.85 13.12
CA TYR A 241 -1.20 0.40 13.20
C TYR A 241 -0.38 -0.16 12.02
N LEU A 242 -0.71 0.22 10.79
CA LEU A 242 0.02 -0.22 9.59
C LEU A 242 1.48 0.24 9.58
N LYS A 243 1.76 1.47 10.00
CA LYS A 243 3.15 1.97 10.13
C LYS A 243 3.93 1.15 11.16
N GLN A 244 3.30 0.86 12.30
CA GLN A 244 3.92 0.05 13.35
C GLN A 244 4.15 -1.39 12.88
N LEU A 245 3.18 -1.98 12.17
CA LEU A 245 3.28 -3.30 11.56
C LEU A 245 4.46 -3.36 10.59
N PHE A 246 4.57 -2.37 9.70
CA PHE A 246 5.68 -2.26 8.75
C PHE A 246 7.03 -2.21 9.45
N LYS A 247 7.12 -1.40 10.52
CA LYS A 247 8.35 -1.24 11.30
C LYS A 247 8.79 -2.55 11.95
N VAL A 248 7.89 -3.27 12.62
CA VAL A 248 8.18 -4.57 13.24
C VAL A 248 8.68 -5.57 12.19
N TRP A 249 8.03 -5.65 11.04
CA TRP A 249 8.44 -6.56 9.97
C TRP A 249 9.79 -6.19 9.34
N ALA A 250 10.05 -4.88 9.14
CA ALA A 250 11.34 -4.41 8.66
C ALA A 250 12.48 -4.79 9.61
N GLU A 251 12.27 -4.64 10.93
CA GLU A 251 13.26 -5.04 11.94
C GLU A 251 13.47 -6.56 12.00
N ARG A 252 12.39 -7.36 11.89
CA ARG A 252 12.49 -8.82 11.78
C ARG A 252 13.25 -9.27 10.52
N ASN A 253 13.01 -8.62 9.39
CA ASN A 253 13.75 -8.89 8.17
C ASN A 253 15.22 -8.52 8.28
N MET A 254 15.53 -7.42 8.99
CA MET A 254 16.90 -7.07 9.29
C MET A 254 17.59 -8.13 10.17
N LEU A 255 16.89 -8.66 11.20
CA LEU A 255 17.39 -9.78 12.01
C LEU A 255 17.70 -11.02 11.18
N SER A 256 16.75 -11.47 10.37
CA SER A 256 16.92 -12.67 9.54
C SER A 256 18.12 -12.57 8.60
N ARG A 257 18.44 -11.37 8.08
CA ARG A 257 19.63 -11.16 7.23
C ARG A 257 20.95 -11.24 7.98
N ILE A 258 20.98 -10.92 9.27
CA ILE A 258 22.21 -10.96 10.08
C ILE A 258 22.39 -12.27 10.87
N GLU A 259 21.39 -13.16 10.86
CA GLU A 259 21.49 -14.49 11.48
C GLU A 259 22.60 -15.34 10.86
N GLY A 260 22.82 -15.22 9.54
CA GLY A 260 23.87 -15.93 8.81
C GLY A 260 25.28 -15.33 8.89
N LEU A 261 25.46 -14.22 9.62
CA LEU A 261 26.74 -13.51 9.72
C LEU A 261 27.47 -13.85 11.04
N ASP A 262 28.80 -13.83 11.00
CA ASP A 262 29.65 -14.03 12.20
C ASP A 262 29.47 -12.86 13.18
N GLU A 263 29.18 -13.18 14.43
CA GLU A 263 28.94 -12.21 15.50
C GLU A 263 30.11 -11.24 15.69
N ASN A 264 31.34 -11.70 15.45
CA ASN A 264 32.55 -10.91 15.61
C ASN A 264 32.86 -10.00 14.40
N GLN A 265 32.11 -10.14 13.31
CA GLN A 265 32.30 -9.33 12.13
C GLN A 265 31.98 -7.87 12.45
N ARG A 266 32.92 -6.98 12.14
CA ARG A 266 32.73 -5.54 12.29
C ARG A 266 31.95 -4.99 11.11
N THR A 267 30.85 -4.33 11.38
CA THR A 267 30.03 -3.65 10.38
C THR A 267 29.67 -2.24 10.82
N VAL A 268 29.15 -1.45 9.90
CA VAL A 268 28.78 -0.06 10.14
C VAL A 268 27.32 -0.01 10.55
N GLY A 269 27.07 0.34 11.81
CA GLY A 269 25.73 0.51 12.37
C GLY A 269 25.35 1.99 12.54
N LEU A 270 24.05 2.26 12.50
CA LEU A 270 23.48 3.57 12.85
C LEU A 270 22.93 3.49 14.28
N ARG A 271 23.54 4.24 15.22
CA ARG A 271 23.01 4.38 16.58
C ARG A 271 22.26 5.71 16.69
N ARG A 272 21.02 5.67 17.21
CA ARG A 272 20.35 6.89 17.70
C ARG A 272 21.08 7.33 18.97
N GLY A 273 21.60 8.56 18.98
CA GLY A 273 22.34 9.10 20.13
C GLY A 273 21.52 8.98 21.42
N SER A 274 22.08 8.32 22.42
CA SER A 274 21.45 8.06 23.72
C SER A 274 21.85 9.11 24.76
N THR A 275 21.67 10.40 24.44
CA THR A 275 21.67 11.45 25.46
C THR A 275 20.23 11.79 25.80
N ALA A 276 19.87 11.63 27.07
CA ALA A 276 18.53 11.72 27.63
C ALA A 276 17.85 13.10 27.53
N GLU A 277 18.31 13.99 26.64
CA GLU A 277 17.74 15.30 26.42
C GLU A 277 17.41 15.44 24.92
N SER A 278 16.12 15.48 24.64
CA SER A 278 15.49 15.63 23.30
C SER A 278 15.48 14.38 22.41
N LYS A 279 14.40 13.59 22.56
CA LYS A 279 13.99 12.52 21.60
C LYS A 279 13.74 13.04 20.17
N ASP A 280 13.67 14.36 19.96
CA ASP A 280 13.32 14.98 18.67
C ASP A 280 14.52 15.51 17.87
N LYS A 281 15.75 15.45 18.39
CA LYS A 281 16.96 15.97 17.69
C LYS A 281 18.18 15.04 17.71
N ALA A 282 18.01 13.76 18.03
CA ALA A 282 19.12 12.81 18.03
C ALA A 282 19.58 12.51 16.58
N LYS A 283 20.67 13.16 16.14
CA LYS A 283 21.29 12.84 14.85
C LYS A 283 21.76 11.37 14.87
N PRO A 284 21.48 10.59 13.81
CA PRO A 284 22.01 9.24 13.71
C PRO A 284 23.53 9.31 13.61
N LEU A 285 24.22 8.63 14.54
CA LEU A 285 25.68 8.50 14.52
C LEU A 285 26.05 7.17 13.88
N ILE A 286 26.89 7.25 12.86
CA ILE A 286 27.53 6.10 12.23
C ILE A 286 28.62 5.58 13.18
N GLN A 287 28.52 4.34 13.62
CA GLN A 287 29.51 3.69 14.48
C GLN A 287 29.84 2.31 13.93
N VAL A 288 31.12 1.92 14.04
CA VAL A 288 31.53 0.53 13.80
C VAL A 288 31.10 -0.29 15.02
N GLN A 289 30.27 -1.30 14.80
CA GLN A 289 29.74 -2.22 15.81
C GLN A 289 29.93 -3.66 15.36
N THR A 290 29.92 -4.59 16.31
CA THR A 290 29.91 -6.02 15.96
C THR A 290 28.51 -6.44 15.50
N VAL A 291 28.42 -7.51 14.70
CA VAL A 291 27.12 -8.09 14.32
C VAL A 291 26.33 -8.52 15.57
N GLY A 292 27.01 -9.04 16.60
CA GLY A 292 26.37 -9.40 17.88
C GLY A 292 25.71 -8.20 18.59
N ASP A 293 26.39 -7.05 18.64
CA ASP A 293 25.84 -5.81 19.22
C ASP A 293 24.62 -5.32 18.43
N ILE A 294 24.66 -5.44 17.10
CA ILE A 294 23.55 -5.04 16.23
C ILE A 294 22.36 -5.98 16.42
N ARG A 295 22.60 -7.30 16.49
CA ARG A 295 21.56 -8.32 16.69
C ARG A 295 20.81 -8.08 18.00
N SER A 296 21.53 -8.02 19.12
CA SER A 296 20.93 -7.75 20.43
C SER A 296 20.19 -6.39 20.46
N GLY A 297 20.74 -5.38 19.78
CA GLY A 297 20.11 -4.07 19.64
C GLY A 297 18.80 -4.11 18.85
N ILE A 298 18.69 -4.93 17.80
CA ILE A 298 17.46 -5.09 17.02
C ILE A 298 16.46 -5.96 17.80
N GLU A 299 16.87 -7.07 18.43
CA GLU A 299 15.99 -7.94 19.23
C GLU A 299 15.29 -7.17 20.37
N SER A 300 16.04 -6.30 21.05
CA SER A 300 15.51 -5.41 22.09
C SER A 300 14.43 -4.47 21.53
N ARG A 301 14.64 -3.92 20.32
CA ARG A 301 13.65 -3.06 19.65
C ARG A 301 12.43 -3.84 19.20
N VAL A 302 12.61 -4.98 18.53
CA VAL A 302 11.50 -5.83 18.08
C VAL A 302 10.55 -6.16 19.23
N SER A 303 11.09 -6.47 20.41
CA SER A 303 10.27 -6.75 21.59
C SER A 303 9.43 -5.54 22.02
N GLN A 304 10.00 -4.33 22.04
CA GLN A 304 9.28 -3.09 22.36
C GLN A 304 8.26 -2.72 21.29
N GLU A 305 8.62 -2.87 20.02
CA GLU A 305 7.77 -2.54 18.89
C GLU A 305 6.60 -3.53 18.74
N LEU A 306 6.77 -4.80 19.14
CA LEU A 306 5.70 -5.79 19.22
C LEU A 306 4.67 -5.44 20.30
N ALA A 307 5.12 -5.09 21.52
CA ALA A 307 4.21 -4.64 22.57
C ALA A 307 3.39 -3.41 22.12
N ARG A 308 4.05 -2.45 21.47
CA ARG A 308 3.37 -1.28 20.88
C ARG A 308 2.41 -1.65 19.76
N LEU A 309 2.72 -2.67 18.96
CA LEU A 309 1.84 -3.14 17.90
C LEU A 309 0.53 -3.71 18.46
N GLU A 310 0.61 -4.49 19.54
CA GLU A 310 -0.57 -5.06 20.22
C GLU A 310 -1.48 -3.98 20.84
N GLU A 311 -0.86 -2.92 21.38
CA GLU A 311 -1.57 -1.74 21.91
C GLU A 311 -2.30 -0.96 20.80
N LEU A 312 -1.66 -0.78 19.65
CA LEU A 312 -2.21 -0.02 18.52
C LEU A 312 -3.20 -0.81 17.65
N GLU A 313 -3.32 -2.12 17.87
CA GLU A 313 -4.19 -2.97 17.07
C GLU A 313 -5.67 -2.52 17.18
N PRO A 314 -6.33 -2.19 16.03
CA PRO A 314 -7.68 -1.65 16.03
C PRO A 314 -8.72 -2.60 16.61
N VAL A 315 -9.69 -2.05 17.34
CA VAL A 315 -10.73 -2.83 18.03
C VAL A 315 -11.56 -3.65 17.02
N TRP A 316 -12.01 -3.00 15.96
CA TRP A 316 -12.76 -3.65 14.88
C TRP A 316 -12.00 -4.85 14.30
N TYR A 317 -10.68 -4.74 14.17
CA TYR A 317 -9.84 -5.76 13.54
C TYR A 317 -9.67 -6.97 14.47
N LYS A 318 -9.52 -6.72 15.78
CA LYS A 318 -9.55 -7.77 16.81
C LYS A 318 -10.87 -8.55 16.78
N GLU A 319 -11.98 -7.84 16.67
CA GLU A 319 -13.32 -8.44 16.61
C GLU A 319 -13.52 -9.25 15.32
N TYR A 320 -13.15 -8.68 14.18
CA TYR A 320 -13.20 -9.34 12.87
C TYR A 320 -12.39 -10.65 12.86
N ILE A 321 -11.16 -10.65 13.37
CA ILE A 321 -10.35 -11.89 13.48
C ILE A 321 -11.03 -12.92 14.36
N LYS A 322 -11.62 -12.51 15.50
CA LYS A 322 -12.31 -13.42 16.41
C LYS A 322 -13.53 -14.05 15.75
N LYS A 323 -14.34 -13.26 15.03
CA LYS A 323 -15.50 -13.77 14.25
C LYS A 323 -15.04 -14.82 13.24
N LYS A 324 -14.05 -14.50 12.42
CA LYS A 324 -13.51 -15.41 11.40
C LYS A 324 -12.96 -16.72 11.96
N LYS A 325 -12.33 -16.69 13.15
CA LYS A 325 -11.83 -17.91 13.82
C LYS A 325 -12.95 -18.82 14.35
N ASN A 326 -14.11 -18.25 14.66
CA ASN A 326 -15.25 -19.02 15.17
C ASN A 326 -16.09 -19.63 14.03
N GLU A 327 -15.93 -19.13 12.81
CA GLU A 327 -16.61 -19.61 11.60
C GLU A 327 -15.83 -20.72 10.85
N GLN A 328 -14.59 -21.03 11.28
CA GLN A 328 -13.72 -22.08 10.73
C GLN A 328 -13.72 -23.32 11.63
#